data_AF-A0A966EEI1-F1
#
_entry.id   AF-A0A966EEI1-F1
#
_cell.length_a   1.000
_cell.length_b   1.000
_cell.length_c   1.000
_cell.angle_alpha   90.00
_cell.angle_beta   90.00
_cell.angle_gamma   90.00
#
_symmetry.space_group_name_H-M   'P 1'
#
loop_
_entity.id
_entity.type
_entity.pdbx_description
1 polymer ?
#
loop_
_entity_poly.entity_id
_entity_poly.type
_entity_poly.pdbx_seq_one_letter_code
_entity_poly.pdbx_strand_id
1 'polypeptide(L)' 'FVSRVYTRKVQVMDDLGAGAKQIGEIKGAVSEGEIYPGGTTEWWFVPVATGNATVWCHIKDKDGKTHRDKGMEGMITIL' A
#
# COMPACT_ATOMS: atom_id res chain seq x y z
N PHE A 1 14.70 -12.34 -2.24
CA PHE A 1 13.98 -11.14 -2.72
C PHE A 1 14.24 -10.05 -1.68
N VAL A 2 15.15 -9.10 -1.93
CA VAL A 2 15.43 -8.03 -0.95
C VAL A 2 14.50 -6.86 -1.29
N SER A 3 13.45 -6.68 -0.50
CA SER A 3 12.57 -5.51 -0.63
C SER A 3 13.34 -4.26 -0.22
N ARG A 4 13.28 -3.18 -1.01
CA ARG A 4 13.92 -1.88 -0.69
C ARG A 4 13.21 -1.14 0.45
N VAL A 5 12.02 -1.61 0.81
CA VAL A 5 11.21 -1.12 1.94
C VAL A 5 10.84 -2.27 2.87
N TYR A 6 10.98 -2.06 4.16
CA TYR A 6 10.50 -2.98 5.19
C TYR A 6 9.18 -2.45 5.75
N THR A 7 8.09 -3.21 5.62
CA THR A 7 6.81 -2.84 6.25
C THR A 7 6.93 -2.99 7.77
N ARG A 8 6.75 -1.88 8.48
CA ARG A 8 6.73 -1.87 9.95
C ARG A 8 5.34 -2.21 10.49
N LYS A 9 4.30 -1.63 9.89
CA LYS A 9 2.90 -1.83 10.25
C LYS A 9 1.97 -1.28 9.18
N VAL A 10 0.76 -1.80 9.14
CA VAL A 10 -0.38 -1.17 8.45
C VAL A 10 -1.44 -0.88 9.50
N GLN A 11 -1.99 0.33 9.47
CA GLN A 11 -3.05 0.76 10.38
C GLN A 11 -4.35 0.86 9.61
N VAL A 12 -5.42 0.33 10.18
CA VAL A 12 -6.77 0.47 9.65
C VAL A 12 -7.41 1.67 10.34
N MET A 13 -7.91 2.61 9.54
CA MET A 13 -8.51 3.85 10.01
C MET A 13 -10.02 3.81 9.78
N ASP A 14 -10.80 4.44 10.64
CA ASP A 14 -12.26 4.55 10.48
C ASP A 14 -12.70 5.57 9.42
N ASP A 15 -11.84 6.54 9.10
CA ASP A 15 -12.05 7.58 8.09
C ASP A 15 -10.71 8.02 7.47
N LEU A 16 -10.71 9.04 6.60
CA LEU A 16 -9.53 9.62 5.97
C LEU A 16 -9.19 11.00 6.56
N GLY A 17 -7.90 11.24 6.82
CA GLY A 17 -7.38 12.56 7.17
C GLY A 17 -7.12 12.76 8.67
N ALA A 18 -6.84 13.99 9.07
CA ALA A 18 -6.27 14.32 10.38
C ALA A 18 -7.18 13.99 11.60
N GLY A 19 -8.47 13.76 11.38
CA GLY A 19 -9.42 13.36 12.41
C GLY A 19 -9.64 11.84 12.51
N ALA A 20 -9.07 11.06 11.60
CA ALA A 20 -9.29 9.62 11.53
C ALA A 20 -8.71 8.90 12.76
N LYS A 21 -9.47 7.96 13.30
CA LYS A 21 -9.08 7.14 14.44
C LYS A 21 -8.61 5.77 13.95
N GLN A 22 -7.49 5.33 14.49
CA GLN A 22 -7.03 3.97 14.30
C GLN A 22 -7.98 2.97 14.98
N ILE A 23 -8.52 2.04 14.20
CA ILE A 23 -9.40 0.95 14.67
C ILE A 23 -8.73 -0.42 14.63
N GLY A 24 -7.58 -0.53 13.96
CA GLY A 24 -6.82 -1.77 13.89
C GLY A 24 -5.36 -1.55 13.53
N GLU A 25 -4.52 -2.54 13.83
CA GLU A 25 -3.12 -2.57 13.43
C GLU A 25 -2.73 -3.97 12.98
N ILE A 26 -2.08 -4.04 11.82
CA ILE A 26 -1.56 -5.28 11.25
C ILE A 26 -0.04 -5.23 11.38
N LYS A 27 0.52 -6.27 11.99
CA LYS A 27 1.96 -6.49 12.15
C LYS A 27 2.41 -7.69 11.34
N GLY A 28 3.65 -7.65 10.87
CA GLY A 28 4.28 -8.73 10.13
C GLY A 28 4.83 -8.26 8.79
N ALA A 29 5.25 -9.21 7.97
CA ALA A 29 5.77 -8.96 6.63
C ALA A 29 4.63 -8.72 5.63
N VAL A 30 3.91 -7.60 5.81
CA VAL A 30 2.82 -7.23 4.88
C VAL A 30 3.43 -6.71 3.58
N SER A 31 3.08 -7.35 2.47
CA SER A 31 3.48 -6.97 1.12
C SER A 31 2.33 -6.49 0.25
N GLU A 32 1.08 -6.65 0.71
CA GLU A 32 -0.12 -6.35 -0.05
C GLU A 32 -1.30 -6.06 0.88
N GLY A 33 -2.23 -5.22 0.45
CA GLY A 33 -3.51 -4.99 1.10
C GLY A 33 -4.58 -4.64 0.09
N GLU A 34 -5.78 -5.18 0.28
CA GLU A 34 -6.95 -4.84 -0.53
C GLU A 34 -7.86 -3.90 0.25
N ILE A 35 -8.08 -2.70 -0.30
CA ILE A 35 -8.88 -1.65 0.32
C ILE A 35 -10.07 -1.38 -0.61
N TYR A 36 -11.27 -1.56 -0.06
CA TYR A 36 -12.53 -1.34 -0.75
C TYR A 36 -13.04 0.10 -0.57
N PRO A 37 -14.03 0.54 -1.37
CA PRO A 37 -14.60 1.89 -1.23
C PRO A 37 -15.01 2.23 0.20
N GLY A 38 -14.60 3.41 0.67
CA GLY A 38 -14.83 3.88 2.05
C GLY A 38 -13.83 3.33 3.07
N GLY A 39 -12.97 2.38 2.71
CA GLY A 39 -11.89 1.90 3.56
C GLY A 39 -10.67 2.82 3.50
N THR A 40 -10.01 3.00 4.65
CA THR A 40 -8.77 3.77 4.75
C THR A 40 -7.72 2.99 5.54
N THR A 41 -6.48 3.00 5.04
CA THR A 41 -5.34 2.44 5.75
C THR A 41 -4.13 3.36 5.66
N GLU A 42 -3.36 3.43 6.74
CA GLU A 42 -2.04 4.07 6.74
C GLU A 42 -0.94 3.00 6.77
N TRP A 43 -0.01 3.10 5.81
CA TRP A 43 1.08 2.13 5.68
C TRP A 43 2.41 2.74 6.12
N TRP A 44 2.99 2.18 7.16
CA TRP A 44 4.28 2.61 7.70
C TRP A 44 5.39 1.66 7.23
N PHE A 45 6.31 2.18 6.43
CA PHE A 45 7.47 1.44 5.94
C PHE A 45 8.78 2.14 6.32
N VAL A 46 9.84 1.35 6.41
CA VAL A 46 11.22 1.81 6.64
C VAL A 46 12.02 1.54 5.37
N PRO A 47 12.56 2.58 4.70
CA PRO A 47 13.50 2.39 3.61
C PRO A 47 14.78 1.71 4.10
N VAL A 48 15.19 0.63 3.45
CA VAL A 48 16.42 -0.13 3.82
C VAL A 48 17.50 -0.10 2.75
N ALA A 49 17.16 0.38 1.55
CA ALA A 49 18.09 0.58 0.44
C ALA A 49 17.57 1.70 -0.49
N THR A 50 18.49 2.39 -1.15
CA THR A 50 18.17 3.43 -2.13
C THR A 50 17.61 2.84 -3.44
N GLY A 51 16.92 3.68 -4.21
CA GLY A 51 16.31 3.34 -5.50
C GLY A 51 14.78 3.45 -5.50
N ASN A 52 14.17 2.86 -6.54
CA ASN A 52 12.74 2.98 -6.78
C ASN A 52 11.98 1.74 -6.28
N ALA A 53 10.90 1.97 -5.55
CA ALA A 53 9.91 0.95 -5.19
C ALA A 53 8.58 1.28 -5.89
N THR A 54 8.11 0.39 -6.76
CA THR A 54 6.82 0.55 -7.43
C THR A 54 5.71 0.02 -6.53
N VAL A 55 4.60 0.75 -6.47
CA VAL A 55 3.35 0.33 -5.81
C VAL A 55 2.28 0.25 -6.89
N TRP A 56 1.54 -0.83 -6.99
CA TRP A 56 0.51 -0.99 -8.03
C TRP A 56 -0.63 -1.87 -7.55
N CYS A 57 -1.80 -1.69 -8.17
CA CYS A 57 -2.94 -2.57 -7.96
C CYS A 57 -2.93 -3.71 -8.98
N HIS A 58 -3.03 -4.96 -8.51
CA HIS A 58 -2.97 -6.15 -9.36
C HIS A 58 -4.37 -6.76 -9.64
N ILE A 59 -5.44 -6.16 -9.12
CA ILE A 59 -6.83 -6.59 -9.35
C ILE A 59 -7.12 -6.60 -10.85
N LYS A 60 -7.77 -7.67 -11.33
CA LYS A 60 -8.26 -7.80 -12.71
C LYS A 60 -9.73 -7.45 -12.79
N ASP A 61 -10.07 -6.68 -13.81
CA ASP A 61 -11.46 -6.33 -14.12
C ASP A 61 -12.06 -7.34 -15.13
N LYS A 62 -13.35 -7.18 -15.44
CA LYS A 62 -14.12 -8.08 -16.34
C LYS A 62 -13.58 -8.14 -17.76
N ASP A 63 -12.86 -7.11 -18.20
CA ASP A 63 -12.18 -7.05 -19.50
C ASP A 63 -10.83 -7.78 -19.53
N GLY A 64 -10.44 -8.43 -18.41
CA GLY A 64 -9.21 -9.20 -18.27
C GLY A 64 -7.96 -8.36 -18.02
N LYS A 65 -8.07 -7.02 -18.02
CA LYS A 65 -6.97 -6.11 -17.74
C LYS A 65 -6.85 -5.85 -16.23
N THR A 66 -5.63 -5.65 -15.75
CA THR A 66 -5.39 -5.23 -14.37
C THR A 66 -5.68 -3.74 -14.19
N HIS A 67 -5.94 -3.30 -12.96
CA HIS A 67 -6.02 -1.88 -12.65
C HIS A 67 -4.69 -1.15 -12.97
N ARG A 68 -3.54 -1.84 -12.85
CA ARG A 68 -2.25 -1.33 -13.33
C ARG A 68 -2.24 -1.05 -14.82
N ASP A 69 -2.77 -1.95 -15.65
CA ASP A 69 -2.88 -1.73 -17.11
C ASP A 69 -3.77 -0.52 -17.44
N LYS A 70 -4.60 -0.09 -16.49
CA LYS A 70 -5.45 1.10 -16.56
C LYS A 70 -4.83 2.32 -15.86
N GLY A 71 -3.59 2.24 -15.39
CA GLY A 71 -2.82 3.35 -14.82
C GLY A 71 -2.74 3.41 -13.29
N MET A 72 -3.27 2.42 -12.57
CA MET A 72 -3.21 2.37 -11.10
C MET A 72 -1.85 1.87 -10.60
N GLU A 73 -0.82 2.67 -10.84
CA GLU A 73 0.55 2.49 -10.34
C GLU A 73 1.14 3.79 -9.81
N GLY A 74 2.09 3.66 -8.90
CA GLY A 74 2.85 4.74 -8.30
C GLY A 74 4.28 4.31 -8.03
N MET A 75 5.16 5.29 -7.78
CA MET A 75 6.57 5.07 -7.52
C MET A 75 7.00 5.85 -6.28
N ILE A 76 7.71 5.16 -5.39
CA ILE A 76 8.39 5.74 -4.24
C ILE A 76 9.89 5.77 -4.56
N THR A 77 10.47 6.96 -4.55
CA THR A 77 11.91 7.17 -4.76
C THR A 77 12.60 7.33 -3.42
N ILE A 78 13.58 6.47 -3.14
CA ILE A 78 14.42 6.52 -1.93
C ILE A 78 15.80 7.01 -2.35
N LEU A 79 16.13 8.24 -1.96
CA LEU A 79 17.39 8.93 -2.27
C LEU A 79 18.51 8.53 -1.31
#